data_AF-A0A7J2NHI8-F1
#
_entry.id   AF-A0A7J2NHI8-F1
#
_cell.length_a   1.000
_cell.length_b   1.000
_cell.length_c   1.000
_cell.angle_alpha   90.00
_cell.angle_beta   90.00
_cell.angle_gamma   90.00
#
_symmetry.space_group_name_H-M   'P 1'
#
loop_
_entity.id
_entity.type
_entity.pdbx_description
1 polymer ?
#
loop_
_entity_poly.entity_id
_entity_poly.type
_entity_poly.pdbx_seq_one_letter_code
_entity_poly.pdbx_strand_id
1 'polypeptide(L)'
;MATVISLLVDDIPGVMQRVMGEFTRKRINVETIVVGKCEKPDKARIVLSISVRVQAEAVLEHLRMLEEVNNAELVEEENHEAYALIGNGEGNMRMTGSIDEIKKIIDKTQPAKYIWAVNAL
;
A
#
# COMPACT_ATOMS: atom_id res chain seq x y z
N MET A 1 13.39 -3.69 0.75
CA MET A 1 12.25 -3.66 -0.19
C MET A 1 11.09 -2.95 0.48
N ALA A 2 10.07 -2.54 -0.28
CA ALA A 2 8.86 -1.97 0.31
C ALA A 2 8.23 -2.99 1.27
N THR A 3 7.80 -2.53 2.44
CA THR A 3 7.09 -3.33 3.43
C THR A 3 5.62 -2.99 3.36
N VAL A 4 4.75 -4.00 3.32
CA VAL A 4 3.30 -3.82 3.19
C VAL A 4 2.60 -4.12 4.51
N ILE A 5 1.71 -3.21 4.93
CA ILE A 5 0.80 -3.39 6.05
C ILE A 5 -0.60 -3.65 5.51
N SER A 6 -1.25 -4.72 5.95
CA SER A 6 -2.67 -5.03 5.68
C SER A 6 -3.48 -4.75 6.94
N LEU A 7 -4.49 -3.90 6.81
CA LEU A 7 -5.43 -3.54 7.88
C LEU A 7 -6.82 -4.03 7.54
N LEU A 8 -7.48 -4.66 8.49
CA LEU A 8 -8.93 -4.85 8.48
C LEU A 8 -9.55 -3.81 9.41
N VAL A 9 -10.44 -2.98 8.87
CA VAL A 9 -10.99 -1.83 9.61
C VAL A 9 -12.52 -1.72 9.46
N ASP A 10 -13.16 -0.95 10.32
CA ASP A 10 -14.55 -0.53 10.14
C ASP A 10 -14.74 0.31 8.86
N ASP A 11 -15.79 0.03 8.08
CA ASP A 11 -16.15 0.84 6.89
C ASP A 11 -17.05 2.01 7.29
N ILE A 12 -16.50 2.93 8.09
CA ILE A 12 -17.21 4.11 8.60
C ILE A 12 -16.43 5.42 8.37
N PRO A 13 -17.11 6.58 8.34
CA PRO A 13 -16.44 7.87 8.15
C PRO A 13 -15.34 8.16 9.18
N GLY A 14 -14.19 8.66 8.70
CA GLY A 14 -13.08 9.13 9.53
C GLY A 14 -11.99 8.10 9.84
N VAL A 15 -12.21 6.81 9.54
CA VAL A 15 -11.22 5.74 9.77
C VAL A 15 -9.91 6.03 9.04
N MET A 16 -9.98 6.35 7.74
CA MET A 16 -8.79 6.66 6.95
C MET A 16 -7.99 7.85 7.51
N GLN A 17 -8.69 8.88 8.01
CA GLN A 17 -8.04 10.04 8.62
C GLN A 17 -7.28 9.66 9.91
N ARG A 18 -7.85 8.77 10.74
CA ARG A 18 -7.21 8.30 11.97
C ARG A 18 -5.99 7.42 11.67
N VAL A 19 -6.13 6.48 10.73
CA VAL A 19 -5.02 5.65 10.23
C VAL A 19 -3.87 6.53 9.72
N MET A 20 -4.13 7.49 8.83
CA MET A 20 -3.11 8.42 8.33
C MET A 20 -2.55 9.38 9.39
N GLY A 21 -3.29 9.61 10.47
CA GLY A 21 -2.82 10.37 11.62
C GLY A 21 -1.59 9.75 12.30
N GLU A 22 -1.49 8.42 12.35
CA GLU A 22 -0.33 7.72 12.90
C GLU A 22 0.94 7.95 12.06
N PHE A 23 0.80 7.89 10.74
CA PHE A 23 1.89 8.18 9.81
C PHE A 23 2.36 9.62 9.92
N THR A 24 1.41 10.57 10.02
CA THR A 24 1.69 12.00 10.17
C THR A 24 2.48 12.28 11.47
N ARG A 25 2.05 11.70 12.61
CA ARG A 25 2.75 11.87 13.90
C ARG A 25 4.18 11.35 13.86
N LYS A 26 4.42 10.23 13.16
CA LYS A 26 5.74 9.60 13.07
C LYS A 26 6.60 10.13 11.92
N ARG A 27 6.06 11.03 11.09
CA ARG A 27 6.74 11.57 9.90
C ARG A 27 7.18 10.47 8.93
N ILE A 28 6.31 9.48 8.75
CA ILE A 28 6.54 8.34 7.85
C ILE A 28 5.79 8.59 6.55
N ASN A 29 6.48 8.44 5.41
CA ASN A 29 5.86 8.48 4.11
C ASN A 29 5.18 7.14 3.80
N VAL A 30 3.97 7.22 3.27
CA VAL A 30 3.27 6.08 2.67
C VAL A 30 3.53 6.13 1.17
N GLU A 31 4.01 5.03 0.60
CA GLU A 31 4.30 4.93 -0.83
C GLU A 31 3.03 4.62 -1.63
N THR A 32 2.20 3.70 -1.12
CA THR A 32 0.95 3.30 -1.76
C THR A 32 -0.16 3.14 -0.75
N ILE A 33 -1.37 3.44 -1.20
CA ILE A 33 -2.59 3.27 -0.42
C ILE A 33 -3.61 2.61 -1.33
N VAL A 34 -4.08 1.44 -0.92
CA VAL A 34 -5.22 0.76 -1.55
C VAL A 34 -6.27 0.55 -0.48
N VAL A 35 -7.50 0.97 -0.75
CA VAL A 35 -8.63 0.80 0.16
C VAL A 35 -9.85 0.32 -0.59
N GLY A 36 -10.58 -0.61 0.00
CA GLY A 36 -11.83 -1.08 -0.58
C GLY A 36 -12.62 -1.97 0.36
N LYS A 37 -13.86 -2.26 -0.05
CA LYS A 37 -14.69 -3.27 0.60
C LYS A 37 -13.98 -4.62 0.57
N CYS A 38 -14.18 -5.40 1.61
CA CYS A 38 -13.56 -6.71 1.75
C CYS A 38 -14.60 -7.82 1.93
N GLU A 39 -14.12 -9.02 2.21
CA GLU A 39 -14.93 -10.22 2.41
C GLU A 39 -15.84 -10.16 3.65
N LYS A 40 -15.63 -9.19 4.55
CA LYS A 40 -16.40 -9.02 5.77
C LYS A 40 -17.44 -7.90 5.64
N PRO A 41 -18.71 -8.13 6.01
CA PRO A 41 -19.73 -7.09 6.05
C PRO A 41 -19.33 -5.92 6.94
N ASP A 42 -19.65 -4.70 6.51
CA ASP A 42 -19.39 -3.45 7.23
C ASP A 42 -17.89 -3.19 7.55
N LYS A 43 -16.99 -3.86 6.84
CA LYS A 43 -15.54 -3.71 6.95
C LYS A 43 -14.90 -3.31 5.63
N ALA A 44 -13.74 -2.67 5.73
CA ALA A 44 -12.86 -2.37 4.62
C ALA A 44 -11.47 -2.95 4.86
N ARG A 45 -10.73 -3.17 3.78
CA ARG A 45 -9.30 -3.48 3.83
C ARG A 45 -8.51 -2.26 3.39
N ILE A 46 -7.54 -1.85 4.20
CA ILE A 46 -6.57 -0.81 3.84
C ILE A 46 -5.21 -1.49 3.73
N VAL A 47 -4.58 -1.36 2.56
CA VAL A 47 -3.24 -1.86 2.31
C VAL A 47 -2.32 -0.67 2.05
N LEU A 48 -1.21 -0.63 2.80
CA LEU A 48 -0.27 0.48 2.81
C LEU A 48 1.14 -0.05 2.55
N SER A 49 1.88 0.50 1.59
CA SER A 49 3.31 0.21 1.45
C SER A 49 4.19 1.33 2.00
N ILE A 50 5.30 0.94 2.63
CA ILE A 50 6.27 1.82 3.28
C ILE A 50 7.68 1.38 2.86
N SER A 51 8.56 2.33 2.53
CA SER A 51 9.91 2.03 2.03
C SER A 51 10.82 1.34 3.05
N VAL A 52 10.62 1.63 4.34
CA VAL A 52 11.51 1.24 5.43
C VAL A 52 10.79 0.36 6.45
N ARG A 53 11.21 -0.91 6.56
CA ARG A 53 10.61 -1.91 7.45
C ARG A 53 10.50 -1.46 8.91
N VAL A 54 11.56 -0.87 9.46
CA VAL A 54 11.55 -0.38 10.86
C VAL A 54 10.49 0.71 11.08
N GLN A 55 10.21 1.53 10.07
CA GLN A 55 9.13 2.53 10.14
C GLN A 55 7.75 1.86 10.07
N ALA A 56 7.60 0.85 9.21
CA ALA A 56 6.37 0.05 9.11
C ALA A 56 6.07 -0.67 10.43
N GLU A 57 7.07 -1.32 11.05
CA GLU A 57 6.94 -1.96 12.36
C GLU A 57 6.56 -0.96 13.46
N ALA A 58 7.22 0.21 13.49
CA ALA A 58 6.94 1.24 14.48
C ALA A 58 5.52 1.84 14.37
N VAL A 59 4.99 2.01 13.16
CA VAL A 59 3.61 2.50 12.95
C VAL A 59 2.58 1.40 13.18
N LEU A 60 2.88 0.14 12.83
CA LEU A 60 1.99 -1.00 13.02
C LEU A 60 1.53 -1.15 14.47
N GLU A 61 2.46 -1.03 15.42
CA GLU A 61 2.12 -1.10 16.85
C GLU A 61 1.12 -0.02 17.28
N HIS A 62 1.12 1.14 16.61
CA HIS A 62 0.18 2.22 16.92
C HIS A 62 -1.15 2.04 16.20
N LEU A 63 -1.13 1.52 14.97
CA LEU A 63 -2.34 1.18 14.22
C LEU A 63 -3.18 0.15 14.98
N ARG A 64 -2.55 -0.82 15.66
CA ARG A 64 -3.24 -1.81 16.52
C ARG A 64 -3.97 -1.20 17.72
N MET A 65 -3.63 0.03 18.12
CA MET A 65 -4.29 0.71 19.23
C MET A 65 -5.53 1.52 18.80
N LEU A 66 -5.77 1.67 17.51
CA LEU A 66 -6.95 2.38 17.01
C LEU A 66 -8.19 1.50 17.17
N GLU A 67 -9.27 2.06 17.71
CA GLU A 67 -10.52 1.33 17.97
C GLU A 67 -11.11 0.71 16.69
N GLU A 68 -10.97 1.40 15.56
CA GLU A 68 -11.54 0.97 14.28
C GLU A 68 -10.70 -0.07 13.54
N VAL A 69 -9.51 -0.40 14.06
CA VAL A 69 -8.61 -1.38 13.45
C VAL A 69 -8.85 -2.75 14.11
N ASN A 70 -9.49 -3.64 13.37
CA ASN A 70 -9.82 -4.99 13.85
C ASN A 70 -8.67 -5.98 13.67
N ASN A 71 -7.83 -5.79 12.65
CA ASN A 71 -6.58 -6.53 12.45
C ASN A 71 -5.54 -5.64 11.79
N ALA A 72 -4.27 -5.85 12.12
CA ALA A 72 -3.14 -5.16 11.49
C ALA A 72 -1.90 -6.08 11.47
N GLU A 73 -1.40 -6.34 10.27
CA GLU A 73 -0.29 -7.26 10.05
C GLU A 73 0.68 -6.76 8.97
N LEU A 74 1.92 -7.22 9.06
CA LEU A 74 2.87 -7.13 7.95
C LEU A 74 2.60 -8.28 7.00
N VAL A 75 2.58 -8.00 5.71
CA VAL A 75 2.39 -9.03 4.68
C VAL A 75 3.76 -9.54 4.22
N GLU A 76 3.90 -10.86 4.17
CA GLU A 76 5.11 -11.53 3.68
C GLU A 76 5.46 -11.10 2.24
N GLU A 77 6.75 -10.95 1.96
CA GLU A 77 7.24 -10.43 0.66
C GLU A 77 6.80 -11.30 -0.54
N GLU A 78 6.59 -12.60 -0.32
CA GLU A 78 6.12 -13.54 -1.34
C GLU A 78 4.71 -13.22 -1.86
N ASN A 79 3.91 -12.52 -1.05
CA ASN A 79 2.54 -12.11 -1.41
C ASN A 79 2.49 -10.69 -1.99
N HIS A 80 3.63 -10.05 -2.23
CA HIS A 80 3.68 -8.71 -2.79
C HIS A 80 3.53 -8.76 -4.31
N GLU A 81 2.62 -7.94 -4.83
CA GLU A 81 2.44 -7.70 -6.26
C GLU A 81 2.77 -6.24 -6.60
N ALA A 82 3.30 -6.02 -7.79
CA ALA A 82 3.54 -4.69 -8.32
C ALA A 82 2.52 -4.32 -9.39
N TYR A 83 2.07 -3.07 -9.34
CA TYR A 83 1.28 -2.43 -10.38
C TYR A 83 2.07 -1.25 -10.97
N ALA A 84 2.00 -1.05 -12.27
CA ALA A 84 2.50 0.14 -12.92
C ALA A 84 1.52 0.69 -13.96
N LEU A 85 1.43 2.02 -14.02
CA LEU A 85 0.78 2.75 -15.10
C LEU A 85 1.82 3.64 -15.76
N ILE A 86 2.09 3.36 -17.02
CA ILE A 86 3.13 4.00 -17.82
C ILE A 86 2.47 4.82 -18.92
N GLY A 87 2.79 6.11 -18.99
CA GLY A 87 2.39 6.96 -20.11
C GLY A 87 3.35 6.76 -21.28
N ASN A 88 2.80 6.38 -22.43
CA ASN A 88 3.50 6.45 -23.71
C ASN A 88 2.87 7.56 -24.58
N GLY A 89 3.55 8.00 -25.64
CA GLY A 89 3.04 9.06 -26.52
C GLY A 89 1.69 8.74 -27.19
N GLU A 90 1.23 7.49 -27.10
CA GLU A 90 0.00 6.96 -27.70
C GLU A 90 -1.11 6.69 -26.65
N GLY A 91 -0.84 6.92 -25.37
CA GLY A 91 -1.78 6.63 -24.28
C GLY A 91 -1.11 6.07 -23.02
N ASN A 92 -1.84 5.20 -22.33
CA ASN A 92 -1.45 4.67 -21.03
C ASN A 92 -1.41 3.14 -21.06
N MET A 93 -0.29 2.53 -20.68
CA MET A 93 -0.13 1.09 -20.51
C MET A 93 -0.21 0.72 -19.04
N ARG A 94 -1.03 -0.29 -18.70
CA ARG A 94 -1.17 -0.85 -17.35
C ARG A 94 -0.46 -2.19 -17.28
N MET A 95 0.22 -2.45 -16.17
CA MET A 95 1.03 -3.65 -15.97
C MET A 95 0.87 -4.13 -14.54
N THR A 96 0.80 -5.45 -14.37
CA THR A 96 0.81 -6.13 -13.06
C THR A 96 1.76 -7.31 -13.13
N GLY A 97 2.46 -7.61 -12.04
CA GLY A 97 3.38 -8.74 -11.98
C GLY A 97 4.25 -8.70 -10.73
N SER A 98 5.33 -9.47 -10.74
CA SER A 98 6.30 -9.41 -9.64
C SER A 98 7.01 -8.06 -9.60
N ILE A 99 7.51 -7.68 -8.42
CA ILE A 99 8.25 -6.42 -8.22
C ILE A 99 9.44 -6.32 -9.18
N ASP A 100 10.19 -7.41 -9.37
CA ASP A 100 11.39 -7.42 -10.20
C ASP A 100 11.07 -7.29 -11.69
N GLU A 101 10.00 -7.92 -12.16
CA GLU A 101 9.55 -7.80 -13.55
C GLU A 101 9.13 -6.38 -13.88
N ILE A 102 8.29 -5.77 -13.03
CA ILE A 102 7.79 -4.41 -13.27
C ILE A 102 8.93 -3.38 -13.21
N LYS A 103 9.85 -3.51 -12.25
CA LYS A 103 11.04 -2.64 -12.19
C LYS A 103 11.90 -2.74 -13.45
N LYS A 104 12.21 -3.95 -13.91
CA LYS A 104 12.97 -4.15 -15.17
C LYS A 104 12.31 -3.49 -16.36
N ILE A 105 10.97 -3.51 -16.45
CA ILE A 105 10.24 -2.88 -17.54
C ILE A 105 10.34 -1.35 -17.45
N ILE A 106 10.13 -0.77 -16.26
CA ILE A 106 10.26 0.68 -16.06
C ILE A 106 11.68 1.15 -16.39
N ASP A 107 12.70 0.45 -15.87
CA ASP A 107 14.11 0.77 -16.10
C ASP A 107 14.49 0.69 -17.59
N LYS A 108 13.94 -0.29 -18.31
CA LYS A 108 14.18 -0.47 -19.75
C LYS A 108 13.46 0.54 -20.62
N THR A 109 12.21 0.88 -20.27
CA THR A 109 11.36 1.76 -21.08
C THR A 109 11.62 3.24 -20.81
N GLN A 110 12.20 3.58 -19.65
CA GLN A 110 12.48 4.95 -19.20
C GLN A 110 11.36 5.93 -19.54
N PRO A 111 10.11 5.65 -19.11
CA PRO A 111 8.97 6.44 -19.53
C PRO A 111 9.05 7.84 -18.92
N ALA A 112 8.66 8.85 -19.70
CA ALA A 112 8.64 10.23 -19.23
C ALA A 112 7.66 10.46 -18.06
N LYS A 113 6.60 9.63 -17.96
CA LYS A 113 5.64 9.65 -16.85
C LYS A 113 5.22 8.23 -16.50
N TYR A 114 5.26 7.89 -15.22
CA TYR A 114 4.73 6.65 -14.70
C TYR A 114 4.32 6.79 -13.24
N ILE A 115 3.43 5.91 -12.80
CA ILE A 115 3.25 5.57 -11.39
C ILE A 115 3.49 4.08 -11.25
N TRP A 116 4.09 3.69 -10.14
CA TRP A 116 4.21 2.29 -9.75
C TRP A 116 3.84 2.16 -8.29
N ALA A 117 3.38 0.98 -7.92
CA ALA A 117 2.90 0.68 -6.59
C ALA A 117 3.23 -0.77 -6.25
N VAL A 118 3.60 -1.02 -4.99
CA VAL A 118 3.59 -2.35 -4.39
C VAL A 118 2.31 -2.48 -3.58
N ASN A 119 1.63 -3.62 -3.71
CA ASN A 119 0.45 -3.98 -2.96
C ASN A 119 0.55 -5.44 -2.49
N ALA A 120 -0.31 -5.83 -1.57
CA ALA A 120 -0.46 -7.23 -1.15
C ALA A 120 -1.88 -7.43 -0.58
N LEU A 121 -2.28 -8.67 -0.31
CA LEU A 121 -3.53 -8.97 0.41
C LEU A 121 -3.24 -9.72 1.71
#